data_AF-A0A7W1L7M2-F1
#
_entry.id   AF-A0A7W1L7M2-F1
#
_cell.length_a   1.000
_cell.length_b   1.000
_cell.length_c   1.000
_cell.angle_alpha   90.00
_cell.angle_beta   90.00
_cell.angle_gamma   90.00
#
_symmetry.space_group_name_H-M   'P 1'
#
loop_
_entity.id
_entity.type
_entity.pdbx_description
1 polymer ?
#
loop_
_entity_poly.entity_id
_entity_poly.type
_entity_poly.pdbx_seq_one_letter_code
_entity_poly.pdbx_strand_id
1 'polypeptide(L)'
;MSDIATGDIGSATPGRYGAGSAQLVLAETTIAAAWNVQGDATQPLFVEEAQRRFAVALPITPNTTMRSDALTAFWLGPRSWLLVAGGPSSAPGGLSDFAAKRDSLNAIGAALFDLSASRVAYTLTGTHAAAMLASGCPLDLHPRVFPAGACAQSV
;
A
#
# COMPACT_ATOMS: atom_id res chain seq x y z
N MET A 1 7.96 -3.90 -29.41
CA MET A 1 8.97 -2.90 -29.00
C MET A 1 8.24 -2.00 -28.02
N SER A 2 8.40 -2.29 -26.72
CA SER A 2 7.61 -1.71 -25.63
C SER A 2 8.06 -0.29 -25.32
N ASP A 3 7.12 0.65 -25.16
CA ASP A 3 7.42 2.05 -24.89
C ASP A 3 7.67 2.27 -23.40
N ILE A 4 8.94 2.38 -23.04
CA ILE A 4 9.45 2.49 -21.66
C ILE A 4 9.01 3.82 -21.01
N ALA A 5 8.54 4.80 -21.78
CA ALA A 5 8.16 6.11 -21.26
C ALA A 5 6.83 6.13 -20.48
N THR A 6 5.92 5.19 -20.75
CA THR A 6 4.54 5.22 -20.20
C THR A 6 4.30 4.15 -19.14
N GLY A 7 5.23 3.21 -18.95
CA GLY A 7 5.04 2.04 -18.08
C GLY A 7 3.98 1.05 -18.59
N ASP A 8 3.49 1.25 -19.83
CA ASP A 8 2.50 0.38 -20.45
C ASP A 8 3.18 -0.86 -21.01
N ILE A 9 3.07 -1.97 -20.28
CA ILE A 9 3.55 -3.29 -20.70
C ILE A 9 2.59 -4.00 -21.66
N GLY A 10 1.53 -3.32 -22.14
CA GLY A 10 0.50 -3.91 -23.00
C GLY A 10 -0.53 -4.75 -22.24
N SER A 11 -0.62 -4.62 -20.90
CA SER A 11 -1.57 -5.39 -20.07
C SER A 11 -3.04 -4.95 -20.23
N ALA A 12 -3.28 -3.81 -20.87
CA ALA A 12 -4.63 -3.37 -21.25
C ALA A 12 -5.22 -4.16 -22.43
N THR A 13 -4.42 -5.03 -23.08
CA THR A 13 -4.94 -5.96 -24.08
C THR A 13 -5.73 -7.05 -23.37
N PRO A 14 -7.02 -7.28 -23.69
CA PRO A 14 -7.76 -8.40 -23.15
C PRO A 14 -6.95 -9.69 -23.36
N GLY A 15 -6.70 -10.44 -22.28
CA GLY A 15 -6.03 -11.74 -22.39
C GLY A 15 -6.81 -12.68 -23.30
N ARG A 16 -6.28 -13.89 -23.55
CA ARG A 16 -6.94 -14.93 -24.37
C ARG A 16 -8.41 -15.22 -24.00
N TYR A 17 -8.83 -14.84 -22.79
CA TYR A 17 -10.20 -14.97 -22.26
C TYR A 17 -10.89 -13.62 -21.95
N GLY A 18 -10.30 -12.48 -22.35
CA GLY A 18 -10.82 -11.15 -22.02
C GLY A 18 -12.02 -10.76 -22.89
N ALA A 19 -13.11 -10.32 -22.25
CA ALA A 19 -14.31 -9.85 -22.93
C ALA A 19 -14.13 -8.44 -23.50
N GLY A 20 -14.77 -8.14 -24.64
CA GLY A 20 -14.66 -6.87 -25.39
C GLY A 20 -15.17 -5.61 -24.68
N SER A 21 -15.71 -5.74 -23.46
CA SER A 21 -15.90 -4.64 -22.51
C SER A 21 -15.42 -5.14 -21.14
N ALA A 22 -14.32 -4.58 -20.63
CA ALA A 22 -13.69 -5.08 -19.42
C ALA A 22 -14.51 -4.64 -18.19
N GLN A 23 -15.42 -5.49 -17.74
CA GLN A 23 -16.12 -5.34 -16.46
C GLN A 23 -15.21 -5.62 -15.24
N LEU A 24 -13.95 -5.99 -15.52
CA LEU A 24 -12.88 -6.27 -14.58
C LEU A 24 -11.53 -5.96 -15.26
N VAL A 25 -10.67 -5.19 -14.61
CA VAL A 25 -9.29 -4.93 -15.04
C VAL A 25 -8.36 -5.27 -13.89
N LEU A 26 -7.36 -6.12 -14.18
CA LEU A 26 -6.25 -6.43 -13.29
C LEU A 26 -4.99 -5.86 -13.93
N ALA A 27 -4.28 -4.97 -13.24
CA ALA A 27 -3.03 -4.39 -13.70
C ALA A 27 -2.00 -4.39 -12.59
N GLU A 28 -0.77 -4.80 -12.91
CA GLU A 28 0.37 -4.60 -12.01
C GLU A 28 0.58 -3.10 -11.78
N THR A 29 0.92 -2.73 -10.55
CA THR A 29 1.30 -1.36 -10.20
C THR A 29 2.66 -1.36 -9.53
N THR A 30 3.51 -0.42 -9.95
CA THR A 30 4.85 -0.29 -9.41
C THR A 30 4.79 0.24 -7.98
N ILE A 31 5.40 -0.50 -7.07
CA ILE A 31 5.73 -0.05 -5.72
C ILE A 31 7.08 0.68 -5.81
N ALA A 32 7.09 1.99 -5.60
CA ALA A 32 8.34 2.75 -5.55
C ALA A 32 9.10 2.49 -4.23
N ALA A 33 8.35 2.32 -3.13
CA ALA A 33 8.87 1.84 -1.86
C ALA A 33 7.75 1.16 -1.05
N ALA A 34 8.11 0.15 -0.27
CA ALA A 34 7.25 -0.43 0.76
C ALA A 34 8.04 -0.61 2.05
N TRP A 35 7.59 0.03 3.13
CA TRP A 35 8.27 -0.02 4.43
C TRP A 35 7.33 -0.49 5.52
N ASN A 36 7.81 -1.37 6.38
CA ASN A 36 7.09 -1.72 7.60
C ASN A 36 7.62 -0.87 8.77
N VAL A 37 6.75 -0.04 9.31
CA VAL A 37 7.02 0.76 10.51
C VAL A 37 6.45 0.00 11.71
N GLN A 38 7.26 -0.18 12.75
CA GLN A 38 6.81 -0.77 14.01
C GLN A 38 7.10 0.15 15.17
N GLY A 39 6.16 0.24 16.12
CA GLY A 39 6.29 1.11 17.27
C GLY A 39 5.03 1.12 18.12
N ASP A 40 5.04 1.90 19.19
CA ASP A 40 3.91 2.03 20.10
C ASP A 40 3.10 3.29 19.78
N ALA A 41 1.90 3.14 19.19
CA ALA A 41 1.05 4.28 18.85
C ALA A 41 0.50 5.03 20.08
N THR A 42 0.68 4.50 21.29
CA THR A 42 0.35 5.23 22.54
C THR A 42 1.46 6.18 22.98
N GLN A 43 2.68 6.04 22.42
CA GLN A 43 3.81 6.90 22.72
C GLN A 43 3.83 8.11 21.77
N PRO A 44 3.64 9.35 22.27
CA PRO A 44 3.58 10.54 21.42
C PRO A 44 4.85 10.74 20.58
N LEU A 45 6.03 10.47 21.15
CA LEU A 45 7.31 10.56 20.45
C LEU A 45 7.37 9.70 19.19
N PHE A 46 6.79 8.49 19.23
CA PHE A 46 6.74 7.61 18.06
C PHE A 46 5.80 8.16 16.98
N VAL A 47 4.61 8.59 17.38
CA VAL A 47 3.60 9.10 16.44
C VAL A 47 4.10 10.38 15.76
N GLU A 48 4.68 11.31 16.52
CA GLU A 48 5.25 12.55 16.01
C GLU A 48 6.44 12.29 15.07
N GLU A 49 7.34 11.39 15.45
CA GLU A 49 8.50 11.05 14.63
C GLU A 49 8.10 10.33 13.34
N ALA A 50 7.14 9.40 13.39
CA ALA A 50 6.61 8.75 12.20
C ALA A 50 5.92 9.78 11.27
N GLN A 51 5.07 10.65 11.80
CA GLN A 51 4.43 11.72 11.04
C GLN A 51 5.47 12.62 10.37
N ARG A 52 6.51 13.02 11.09
CA ARG A 52 7.58 13.88 10.59
C ARG A 52 8.41 13.22 9.48
N ARG A 53 8.69 11.92 9.61
CA ARG A 53 9.54 11.18 8.66
C ARG A 53 8.81 10.77 7.39
N PHE A 54 7.51 10.49 7.48
CA PHE A 54 6.75 9.90 6.38
C PHE A 54 5.64 10.82 5.84
N ALA A 55 5.36 11.95 6.51
CA ALA A 55 4.30 12.88 6.11
C ALA A 55 2.93 12.21 5.93
N VAL A 56 2.67 11.10 6.63
CA VAL A 56 1.41 10.36 6.65
C VAL A 56 1.10 9.94 8.06
N ALA A 57 -0.15 10.14 8.49
CA ALA A 57 -0.57 9.71 9.81
C ALA A 57 -0.71 8.19 9.84
N LEU A 58 -0.26 7.57 10.93
CA LEU A 58 -0.46 6.14 11.13
C LEU A 58 -1.92 5.92 11.58
N PRO A 59 -2.73 5.16 10.83
CA PRO A 59 -4.10 4.85 11.25
C PRO A 59 -4.06 4.08 12.57
N ILE A 60 -4.87 4.50 13.56
CA ILE A 60 -4.96 3.81 14.86
C ILE A 60 -6.20 2.91 14.95
N THR A 61 -7.21 3.16 14.12
CA THR A 61 -8.38 2.28 14.01
C THR A 61 -7.96 1.00 13.26
N PRO A 62 -8.22 -0.20 13.82
CA PRO A 62 -7.87 -1.45 13.16
C PRO A 62 -8.40 -1.53 11.73
N ASN A 63 -7.60 -2.14 10.84
CA ASN A 63 -8.00 -2.42 9.46
C ASN A 63 -8.38 -1.19 8.63
N THR A 64 -7.79 -0.03 8.93
CA THR A 64 -8.00 1.21 8.18
C THR A 64 -6.71 1.70 7.51
N THR A 65 -6.88 2.58 6.55
CA THR A 65 -5.80 3.22 5.81
C THR A 65 -5.79 4.73 6.03
N MET A 66 -4.62 5.33 5.83
CA MET A 66 -4.46 6.78 5.73
C MET A 66 -3.60 7.09 4.51
N ARG A 67 -3.88 8.18 3.81
CA ARG A 67 -3.14 8.57 2.60
C ARG A 67 -2.62 9.99 2.72
N SER A 68 -1.38 10.19 2.31
CA SER A 68 -0.79 11.48 1.98
C SER A 68 -0.52 11.57 0.48
N ASP A 69 0.09 12.67 0.03
CA ASP A 69 0.44 12.87 -1.38
C ASP A 69 1.44 11.82 -1.90
N ALA A 70 2.28 11.25 -1.03
CA ALA A 70 3.36 10.35 -1.40
C ALA A 70 3.19 8.90 -0.89
N LEU A 71 2.48 8.69 0.22
CA LEU A 71 2.39 7.40 0.88
C LEU A 71 0.94 7.04 1.22
N THR A 72 0.61 5.76 1.11
CA THR A 72 -0.54 5.16 1.78
C THR A 72 -0.05 4.30 2.93
N ALA A 73 -0.54 4.58 4.14
CA ALA A 73 -0.33 3.79 5.34
C ALA A 73 -1.49 2.79 5.51
N PHE A 74 -1.15 1.52 5.67
CA PHE A 74 -2.07 0.43 5.95
C PHE A 74 -1.86 -0.06 7.38
N TRP A 75 -2.93 -0.17 8.15
CA TRP A 75 -2.88 -0.82 9.45
C TRP A 75 -2.65 -2.33 9.29
N LEU A 76 -1.63 -2.87 9.96
CA LEU A 76 -1.38 -4.32 10.03
C LEU A 76 -1.61 -4.88 11.43
N GLY A 77 -1.45 -4.05 12.46
CA GLY A 77 -1.60 -4.43 13.85
C GLY A 77 -1.45 -3.24 14.79
N PRO A 78 -1.70 -3.41 16.10
CA PRO A 78 -1.59 -2.34 17.09
C PRO A 78 -0.21 -1.67 17.16
N ARG A 79 0.83 -2.33 16.63
CA ARG A 79 2.21 -1.87 16.62
C ARG A 79 2.88 -1.93 15.26
N SER A 80 2.12 -2.13 14.18
CA SER A 80 2.69 -2.42 12.86
C SER A 80 1.85 -1.79 11.75
N TRP A 81 2.54 -1.10 10.83
CA TRP A 81 1.96 -0.46 9.66
C TRP A 81 2.78 -0.74 8.43
N LEU A 82 2.14 -0.85 7.27
CA LEU A 82 2.81 -0.88 5.97
C LEU A 82 2.64 0.48 5.31
N LEU A 83 3.74 1.13 4.98
CA LEU A 83 3.75 2.35 4.16
C LEU A 83 4.10 1.96 2.73
N VAL A 84 3.29 2.36 1.77
CA VAL A 84 3.51 2.09 0.34
C VAL A 84 3.47 3.38 -0.45
N ALA A 85 4.49 3.60 -1.28
CA ALA A 85 4.49 4.65 -2.29
C ALA A 85 4.08 4.07 -3.65
N GLY A 86 3.02 4.61 -4.23
CA GLY A 86 2.46 4.14 -5.49
C GLY A 86 2.84 5.04 -6.67
N GLY A 87 3.28 4.42 -7.77
CA GLY A 87 3.33 5.04 -9.09
C GLY A 87 4.41 6.13 -9.32
N PRO A 88 4.68 6.47 -10.60
CA PRO A 88 5.80 7.31 -11.03
C PRO A 88 5.68 8.80 -10.63
N SER A 89 4.53 9.23 -10.10
CA SER A 89 4.27 10.62 -9.69
C SER A 89 4.48 10.88 -8.19
N SER A 90 4.91 9.89 -7.42
CA SER A 90 5.28 10.08 -6.01
C SER A 90 6.49 11.01 -5.93
N ALA A 91 6.32 12.19 -5.35
CA ALA A 91 7.40 13.18 -5.23
C ALA A 91 8.64 12.55 -4.53
N PRO A 92 9.87 12.74 -5.04
CA PRO A 92 11.07 12.05 -4.55
C PRO A 92 11.37 12.24 -3.06
N GLY A 93 10.92 13.35 -2.46
CA GLY A 93 11.33 13.76 -1.12
C GLY A 93 10.89 12.81 0.01
N GLY A 94 9.85 12.00 -0.20
CA GLY A 94 9.35 11.05 0.80
C GLY A 94 10.06 9.69 0.78
N LEU A 95 10.84 9.38 -0.26
CA LEU A 95 11.36 8.03 -0.53
C LEU A 95 12.87 7.89 -0.29
N SER A 96 13.60 9.00 -0.20
CA SER A 96 15.03 8.98 0.14
C SER A 96 15.29 8.67 1.62
N ASP A 97 16.56 8.44 1.94
CA ASP A 97 17.10 8.43 3.31
C ASP A 97 16.50 7.37 4.24
N PHE A 98 16.26 6.16 3.71
CA PHE A 98 15.81 5.01 4.49
C PHE A 98 16.66 4.80 5.75
N ALA A 99 17.99 4.85 5.63
CA ALA A 99 18.89 4.68 6.77
C ALA A 99 18.66 5.72 7.86
N ALA A 100 18.56 7.01 7.51
CA ALA A 100 18.31 8.07 8.47
C ALA A 100 16.92 7.98 9.12
N LYS A 101 15.89 7.55 8.36
CA LYS A 101 14.54 7.29 8.89
C LYS A 101 14.56 6.12 9.88
N ARG A 102 15.22 5.03 9.51
CA ARG A 102 15.40 3.85 10.36
C ARG A 102 16.13 4.20 11.65
N ASP A 103 17.27 4.87 11.56
CA ASP A 103 18.10 5.19 12.72
C ASP A 103 17.37 6.11 13.69
N SER A 104 16.57 7.06 13.18
CA SER A 104 15.73 7.93 14.00
C SER A 104 14.62 7.20 14.74
N LEU A 105 13.95 6.26 14.08
CA LEU A 105 12.94 5.42 14.72
C LEU A 105 13.58 4.48 15.75
N ASN A 106 14.72 3.89 15.43
CA ASN A 106 15.47 3.03 16.35
C ASN A 106 15.89 3.77 17.63
N ALA A 107 16.29 5.05 17.51
CA ALA A 107 16.67 5.90 18.64
C ALA A 107 15.54 6.11 19.66
N ILE A 108 14.28 5.94 19.26
CA ILE A 108 13.10 6.08 20.12
C ILE A 108 12.41 4.73 20.41
N GLY A 109 13.09 3.60 20.18
CA GLY A 109 12.58 2.26 20.48
C GLY A 109 11.55 1.73 19.47
N ALA A 110 11.46 2.33 18.29
CA ALA A 110 10.69 1.84 17.15
C ALA A 110 11.60 1.08 16.16
N ALA A 111 11.03 0.56 15.08
CA ALA A 111 11.78 -0.13 14.04
C ALA A 111 11.24 0.19 12.64
N LEU A 112 12.12 0.11 11.64
CA LEU A 112 11.79 0.30 10.24
C LEU A 112 12.43 -0.80 9.40
N PHE A 113 11.62 -1.46 8.57
CA PHE A 113 12.06 -2.52 7.67
C PHE A 113 11.76 -2.16 6.22
N ASP A 114 12.71 -2.39 5.33
CA ASP A 114 12.50 -2.25 3.89
C ASP A 114 11.92 -3.54 3.31
N LEU A 115 10.74 -3.43 2.72
CA LEU A 115 9.99 -4.51 2.08
C LEU A 115 9.76 -4.23 0.58
N SER A 116 10.45 -3.24 0.01
CA SER A 116 10.21 -2.79 -1.37
C SER A 116 10.44 -3.92 -2.39
N ALA A 117 11.49 -4.73 -2.19
CA ALA A 117 11.82 -5.84 -3.07
C ALA A 117 11.06 -7.15 -2.74
N SER A 118 10.33 -7.22 -1.62
CA SER A 118 9.61 -8.43 -1.21
C SER A 118 8.11 -8.39 -1.54
N ARG A 119 7.66 -7.32 -2.21
CA ARG A 119 6.24 -7.10 -2.52
C ARG A 119 6.06 -6.71 -3.98
N VAL A 120 4.98 -7.21 -4.55
CA VAL A 120 4.39 -6.72 -5.80
C VAL A 120 2.98 -6.25 -5.49
N ALA A 121 2.49 -5.25 -6.22
CA ALA A 121 1.13 -4.79 -6.08
C ALA A 121 0.37 -4.96 -7.38
N TYR A 122 -0.89 -5.33 -7.24
CA TYR A 122 -1.85 -5.35 -8.33
C TYR A 122 -3.02 -4.46 -7.98
N THR A 123 -3.52 -3.76 -8.99
CA THR A 123 -4.77 -3.02 -8.93
C THR A 123 -5.86 -3.85 -9.58
N LEU A 124 -6.99 -4.00 -8.89
CA LEU A 124 -8.18 -4.66 -9.42
C LEU A 124 -9.32 -3.64 -9.43
N THR A 125 -9.88 -3.38 -10.61
CA THR A 125 -10.97 -2.42 -10.79
C THR A 125 -12.10 -3.02 -11.61
N GLY A 126 -13.31 -2.49 -11.46
CA GLY A 126 -14.51 -2.96 -12.16
C GLY A 126 -15.56 -3.59 -11.24
N THR A 127 -16.76 -3.78 -11.77
CA THR A 127 -17.94 -4.21 -11.01
C THR A 127 -17.81 -5.62 -10.45
N HIS A 128 -16.95 -6.46 -11.02
CA HIS A 128 -16.72 -7.84 -10.60
C HIS A 128 -15.48 -8.02 -9.69
N ALA A 129 -14.81 -6.93 -9.29
CA ALA A 129 -13.56 -7.00 -8.52
C ALA A 129 -13.72 -7.75 -7.18
N ALA A 130 -14.75 -7.43 -6.40
CA ALA A 130 -15.02 -8.10 -5.14
C ALA A 130 -15.34 -9.59 -5.32
N ALA A 131 -16.12 -9.95 -6.35
CA ALA A 131 -16.46 -11.34 -6.65
C ALA A 131 -15.23 -12.17 -7.06
N MET A 132 -14.33 -11.57 -7.86
CA MET A 132 -13.08 -12.22 -8.26
C MET A 132 -12.15 -12.45 -7.05
N LEU A 133 -12.00 -11.47 -6.16
CA LEU A 133 -11.21 -11.68 -4.94
C LEU A 133 -11.83 -12.73 -4.02
N ALA A 134 -13.16 -12.72 -3.86
CA ALA A 134 -13.88 -13.67 -3.01
C ALA A 134 -13.75 -15.13 -3.47
N SER A 135 -13.36 -15.40 -4.73
CA SER A 135 -13.13 -16.79 -5.17
C SER A 135 -11.89 -17.43 -4.54
N GLY A 136 -10.96 -16.63 -4.01
CA GLY A 136 -9.73 -17.10 -3.38
C GLY A 136 -9.42 -16.46 -2.03
N CYS A 137 -10.21 -15.49 -1.58
CA CYS A 137 -10.00 -14.77 -0.33
C CYS A 137 -11.19 -15.01 0.62
N PRO A 138 -10.97 -15.46 1.86
CA PRO A 138 -12.04 -15.72 2.82
C PRO A 138 -12.67 -14.44 3.42
N LEU A 139 -12.20 -13.25 3.05
CA LEU A 139 -12.74 -11.99 3.58
C LEU A 139 -14.12 -11.69 2.99
N ASP A 140 -15.02 -11.15 3.83
CA ASP A 140 -16.26 -10.55 3.36
C ASP A 140 -15.97 -9.18 2.74
N LEU A 141 -15.97 -9.14 1.41
CA LEU A 141 -15.72 -7.93 0.63
C LEU A 141 -17.00 -7.14 0.30
N HIS A 142 -18.13 -7.45 0.95
CA HIS A 142 -19.35 -6.66 0.81
C HIS A 142 -19.09 -5.22 1.28
N PRO A 143 -19.54 -4.17 0.57
CA PRO A 143 -19.22 -2.77 0.90
C PRO A 143 -19.64 -2.31 2.31
N ARG A 144 -20.61 -2.99 2.93
CA ARG A 144 -21.04 -2.78 4.33
C ARG A 144 -20.02 -3.30 5.37
N VAL A 145 -19.21 -4.29 5.01
CA VAL A 145 -18.20 -4.91 5.89
C VAL A 145 -16.80 -4.42 5.54
N PHE A 146 -16.50 -4.28 4.24
CA PHE A 146 -15.23 -3.78 3.72
C PHE A 146 -15.44 -2.47 2.93
N PRO A 147 -15.64 -1.33 3.62
CA PRO A 147 -15.85 -0.05 2.96
C PRO A 147 -14.57 0.53 2.36
N ALA A 148 -14.70 1.57 1.54
CA ALA A 148 -13.55 2.33 1.06
C ALA A 148 -12.69 2.84 2.24
N GLY A 149 -11.38 2.73 2.11
CA GLY A 149 -10.42 3.07 3.17
C GLY A 149 -10.13 1.92 4.14
N ALA A 150 -10.81 0.77 4.03
CA ALA A 150 -10.47 -0.44 4.78
C ALA A 150 -9.25 -1.16 4.16
N CYS A 151 -8.53 -1.90 5.00
CA CYS A 151 -7.48 -2.83 4.60
C CYS A 151 -7.47 -4.06 5.50
N ALA A 152 -7.02 -5.21 5.00
CA ALA A 152 -6.88 -6.41 5.80
C ALA A 152 -5.74 -7.29 5.27
N GLN A 153 -5.28 -8.20 6.13
CA GLN A 153 -4.40 -9.30 5.75
C GLN A 153 -5.23 -10.57 5.65
N SER A 154 -5.00 -11.36 4.59
CA SER A 154 -5.68 -12.64 4.35
C SER A 154 -4.66 -13.72 4.00
N VAL A 155 -5.10 -14.99 4.06
CA VAL A 155 -4.28 -16.20 3.79
C VAL A 155 -4.36 -16.63 2.34
#